data_AF-B4WTL2-F1
#
_entry.id   AF-B4WTL2-F1
#
_cell.length_a   1.000
_cell.length_b   1.000
_cell.length_c   1.000
_cell.angle_alpha   90.00
_cell.angle_beta   90.00
_cell.angle_gamma   90.00
#
_symmetry.space_group_name_H-M   'P 1'
#
loop_
_entity.id
_entity.type
_entity.pdbx_description
1 polymer ?
#
loop_
_entity_poly.entity_id
_entity_poly.type
_entity_poly.pdbx_seq_one_letter_code
_entity_poly.pdbx_strand_id
1 'polypeptide(L)'
;MATFVTWLSLERLLQSPEPTDKLLQLPRVMFWWTLAILLISLGLSKLELRENGFCFLYTFIPWRRISAYRWEVSQPDVWTIQLKRRLSLISEVINIKVPRGTRDEIERIASTYVSNQ
;
A
#
# COMPACT_ATOMS: atom_id res chain seq x y z
N MET A 1 12.37 15.31 1.60
CA MET A 1 11.31 16.30 1.92
C MET A 1 11.12 16.48 3.41
N ALA A 2 10.72 15.45 4.19
CA ALA A 2 10.55 15.58 5.63
C ALA A 2 11.81 16.10 6.34
N THR A 3 12.98 15.49 6.08
CA THR A 3 14.29 15.93 6.60
C THR A 3 14.65 17.38 6.28
N PHE A 4 14.33 17.84 5.06
CA PHE A 4 14.53 19.22 4.63
C PHE A 4 13.61 20.19 5.38
N VAL A 5 12.34 19.81 5.60
CA VAL A 5 11.41 20.60 6.40
C VAL A 5 11.84 20.66 7.87
N THR A 6 12.34 19.57 8.44
CA THR A 6 12.89 19.56 9.81
C THR A 6 14.11 20.46 9.93
N TRP A 7 15.03 20.39 8.97
CA TRP A 7 16.22 21.24 8.92
C TRP A 7 15.85 22.73 8.84
N LEU A 8 14.98 23.09 7.89
CA LEU A 8 14.53 24.48 7.70
C LEU A 8 13.75 25.02 8.92
N SER A 9 12.98 24.16 9.59
CA SER A 9 12.27 24.54 10.81
C SER A 9 13.25 24.73 11.97
N LEU A 10 14.28 23.89 12.09
CA LEU A 10 15.31 24.02 13.11
C LEU A 10 16.10 25.33 12.97
N GLU A 11 16.50 25.69 11.74
CA GLU A 11 17.18 26.97 11.47
C GLU A 11 16.30 28.18 11.84
N ARG A 12 15.01 28.16 11.48
CA ARG A 12 14.07 29.22 11.87
C ARG A 12 13.83 29.31 13.37
N LEU A 13 13.85 28.17 14.07
CA LEU A 13 13.62 28.11 15.51
C LEU A 13 14.84 28.61 16.30
N LEU A 14 16.05 28.42 15.76
CA LEU A 14 17.30 28.97 16.29
C LEU A 14 17.42 30.49 16.08
N GLN A 15 16.81 31.01 15.01
CA GLN A 15 16.85 32.44 14.66
C GLN A 15 15.67 33.26 15.20
N SER A 16 14.57 32.63 15.63
CA SER A 16 13.36 33.36 16.04
C SER A 16 13.39 33.78 17.52
N PRO A 17 13.27 35.08 17.84
CA PRO A 17 13.16 35.59 19.20
C PRO A 17 11.75 35.43 19.80
N GLU A 18 10.73 35.13 18.98
CA GLU A 18 9.32 35.17 19.36
C GLU A 18 8.73 33.75 19.56
N PRO A 19 7.98 33.50 20.65
CA PRO A 19 7.42 32.18 20.95
C PRO A 19 6.31 31.75 19.98
N THR A 20 5.65 32.70 19.32
CA THR A 20 4.51 32.49 18.42
C THR A 20 4.89 31.70 17.16
N ASP A 21 6.09 31.95 16.64
CA ASP A 21 6.63 31.23 15.46
C ASP A 21 6.92 29.76 15.76
N LYS A 22 7.22 29.43 17.02
CA LYS A 22 7.53 28.06 17.47
C LYS A 22 6.28 27.19 17.48
N LEU A 23 5.13 27.77 17.83
CA LEU A 23 3.83 27.08 17.87
C LEU A 23 3.32 26.71 16.47
N LEU A 24 3.61 27.52 15.45
CA LEU A 24 3.16 27.25 14.08
C LEU A 24 4.02 26.20 13.35
N GLN A 25 5.27 26.00 13.79
CA GLN A 25 6.20 25.06 13.15
C GLN A 25 6.01 23.61 13.60
N LEU A 26 5.62 23.39 14.86
CA LEU A 26 5.41 22.05 15.41
C LEU A 26 4.39 21.21 14.60
N PRO A 27 3.18 21.72 14.30
CA PRO A 27 2.17 20.96 13.55
C PRO A 27 2.63 20.64 12.13
N ARG A 28 3.38 21.56 11.51
CA ARG A 28 3.93 21.38 10.17
C ARG A 28 4.94 20.24 10.15
N VAL A 29 5.88 20.22 11.10
CA VAL A 29 6.86 19.14 11.22
C VAL A 29 6.16 17.80 11.48
N MET A 30 5.19 17.77 12.40
CA MET A 30 4.39 16.57 12.67
C MET A 30 3.67 16.06 11.42
N PHE A 31 3.02 16.95 10.65
CA PHE A 31 2.34 16.58 9.41
C PHE A 31 3.26 15.90 8.41
N TRP A 32 4.44 16.47 8.15
CA TRP A 32 5.39 15.91 7.18
C TRP A 32 5.99 14.57 7.63
N TRP A 33 6.21 14.39 8.94
CA TRP A 33 6.65 13.11 9.48
C TRP A 33 5.56 12.04 9.41
N THR A 34 4.32 12.37 9.75
CA THR A 34 3.18 11.46 9.59
C THR A 34 2.99 11.05 8.14
N LEU A 35 3.09 11.99 7.20
CA LEU A 35 3.01 11.70 5.77
C LEU A 35 4.17 10.80 5.30
N ALA A 36 5.40 11.07 5.76
CA ALA A 36 6.55 10.24 5.41
C ALA A 36 6.40 8.81 5.96
N ILE A 37 5.98 8.66 7.21
CA ILE A 37 5.72 7.35 7.82
C ILE A 37 4.62 6.63 7.06
N LEU A 38 3.53 7.31 6.69
CA LEU A 38 2.44 6.72 5.92
C LEU A 38 2.90 6.23 4.55
N LEU A 39 3.70 7.04 3.83
CA LEU A 39 4.25 6.64 2.53
C LEU A 39 5.23 5.46 2.65
N ILE A 40 6.06 5.44 3.69
CA ILE A 40 6.97 4.33 4.00
C ILE A 40 6.17 3.05 4.31
N SER A 41 5.13 3.16 5.13
CA SER A 41 4.20 2.07 5.47
C SER A 41 3.44 1.52 4.26
N LEU A 42 2.98 2.41 3.37
CA LEU A 42 2.38 2.01 2.09
C LEU A 42 3.39 1.31 1.18
N GLY A 43 4.62 1.82 1.08
CA GLY A 43 5.68 1.23 0.27
C GLY A 43 6.22 -0.10 0.80
N LEU A 44 6.16 -0.31 2.13
CA LEU A 44 6.57 -1.53 2.81
C LEU A 44 5.47 -2.57 2.94
N SER A 45 4.23 -2.25 2.53
CA SER A 45 3.14 -3.21 2.48
C SER A 45 3.39 -4.26 1.40
N LYS A 46 4.23 -5.23 1.72
CA LYS A 46 4.49 -6.39 0.89
C LYS A 46 3.21 -7.20 0.75
N LEU A 47 3.03 -7.79 -0.43
CA LEU A 47 1.99 -8.78 -0.63
C LEU A 47 2.34 -10.00 0.25
N GLU A 48 1.55 -10.23 1.28
CA GLU A 48 1.69 -11.41 2.13
C GLU A 48 0.60 -12.43 1.78
N LEU A 49 1.03 -13.63 1.38
CA LEU A 49 0.13 -14.74 1.09
C LEU A 49 -0.13 -15.52 2.39
N ARG A 50 -1.39 -15.81 2.69
CA ARG A 50 -1.82 -16.67 3.80
C ARG A 50 -2.76 -17.76 3.27
N GLU A 51 -2.94 -18.80 4.08
CA GLU A 51 -3.79 -19.95 3.75
C GLU A 51 -5.25 -19.57 3.44
N ASN A 52 -5.77 -18.52 4.10
CA ASN A 52 -7.17 -18.08 3.97
C ASN A 52 -7.38 -16.89 3.01
N GLY A 53 -6.31 -16.29 2.50
CA GLY A 53 -6.36 -15.12 1.62
C GLY A 53 -5.00 -14.47 1.43
N PHE A 54 -4.98 -13.31 0.78
CA PHE A 54 -3.77 -12.50 0.66
C PHE A 54 -3.97 -11.14 1.32
N CYS A 55 -2.90 -10.61 1.92
CA CYS A 55 -2.87 -9.29 2.51
C CYS A 55 -2.11 -8.36 1.56
N PHE A 56 -2.77 -7.28 1.13
CA PHE A 56 -2.17 -6.25 0.31
C PHE A 56 -2.52 -4.88 0.88
N LEU A 57 -1.50 -4.06 1.15
CA LEU A 57 -1.67 -2.66 1.59
C LEU A 57 -2.65 -2.52 2.77
N TYR A 58 -2.42 -3.31 3.82
CA TYR A 58 -3.26 -3.40 5.04
C TYR A 58 -4.68 -3.94 4.84
N THR A 59 -5.03 -4.41 3.63
CA THR A 59 -6.32 -5.02 3.34
C THR A 59 -6.16 -6.53 3.20
N PHE A 60 -6.85 -7.28 4.05
CA PHE A 60 -6.95 -8.73 3.90
C PHE A 60 -8.08 -9.08 2.92
N ILE A 61 -7.71 -9.76 1.83
CA ILE A 61 -8.63 -10.23 0.80
C ILE A 61 -8.71 -11.75 0.89
N PRO A 62 -9.82 -12.31 1.41
CA PRO A 62 -9.98 -13.76 1.48
C PRO A 62 -10.11 -14.37 0.08
N TRP A 63 -9.53 -15.55 -0.13
CA TRP A 63 -9.56 -16.26 -1.43
C TRP A 63 -10.98 -16.39 -1.97
N ARG A 64 -11.96 -16.65 -1.09
CA ARG A 64 -13.37 -16.78 -1.45
C ARG A 64 -14.00 -15.58 -2.16
N ARG A 65 -13.41 -14.39 -2.00
CA ARG A 65 -13.89 -13.16 -2.66
C ARG A 65 -13.31 -13.00 -4.06
N ILE A 66 -12.29 -13.75 -4.45
CA ILE A 66 -11.73 -13.68 -5.79
C ILE A 66 -12.63 -14.45 -6.75
N SER A 67 -13.13 -13.81 -7.80
CA SER A 67 -13.84 -14.50 -8.89
C SER A 67 -12.90 -15.00 -9.96
N ALA A 68 -11.89 -14.20 -10.27
CA ALA A 68 -10.96 -14.45 -11.35
C ALA A 68 -9.69 -13.67 -11.09
N TYR A 69 -8.59 -14.13 -11.65
CA TYR A 69 -7.33 -13.42 -11.70
C TYR A 69 -6.73 -13.53 -13.09
N ARG A 70 -5.88 -12.58 -13.45
CA ARG A 70 -5.16 -12.55 -14.71
C ARG A 70 -3.85 -11.79 -14.54
N TRP A 71 -2.82 -12.24 -15.24
CA TRP A 71 -1.61 -11.45 -15.43
C TRP A 71 -1.78 -10.49 -16.60
N GLU A 72 -1.43 -9.23 -16.39
CA GLU A 72 -1.49 -8.22 -17.44
C GLU A 72 -0.47 -8.56 -18.55
N VAL A 73 -0.93 -8.59 -19.80
CA VAL A 73 -0.09 -9.00 -20.95
C VAL A 73 0.94 -7.93 -21.27
N SER A 74 0.55 -6.65 -21.07
CA SER A 74 1.43 -5.50 -21.28
C SER A 74 2.46 -5.29 -20.16
N GLN A 75 2.16 -5.76 -18.93
CA GLN A 75 3.01 -5.58 -17.75
C GLN A 75 3.06 -6.89 -16.94
N PRO A 76 4.08 -7.75 -17.15
CA PRO A 76 4.15 -9.06 -16.51
C PRO A 76 4.35 -9.00 -14.99
N ASP A 77 4.70 -7.83 -14.46
CA ASP A 77 4.79 -7.51 -13.04
C ASP A 77 3.48 -6.98 -12.44
N VAL A 78 2.37 -6.98 -13.19
CA VAL A 78 1.05 -6.60 -12.69
C VAL A 78 0.11 -7.80 -12.67
N TRP A 79 -0.38 -8.10 -11.47
CA TRP A 79 -1.39 -9.12 -11.21
C TRP A 79 -2.74 -8.45 -11.01
N THR A 80 -3.69 -8.75 -11.89
CA THR A 80 -5.04 -8.20 -11.84
C THR A 80 -5.98 -9.22 -11.22
N ILE A 81 -6.70 -8.80 -10.18
CA ILE A 81 -7.61 -9.64 -9.42
C ILE A 81 -9.01 -9.04 -9.49
N GLN A 82 -9.98 -9.87 -9.84
CA GLN A 82 -11.39 -9.51 -9.85
C GLN A 82 -12.06 -10.06 -8.59
N LEU A 83 -12.71 -9.18 -7.84
CA LEU A 83 -13.37 -9.49 -6.57
C LEU A 83 -14.89 -9.49 -6.72
N LYS A 84 -15.53 -10.53 -6.18
CA LYS A 84 -16.97 -10.61 -5.95
C LYS A 84 -17.35 -9.68 -4.79
N ARG A 85 -18.20 -8.70 -5.06
CA ARG A 85 -18.79 -7.85 -4.01
C ARG A 85 -19.98 -8.59 -3.39
N ARG A 86 -20.15 -8.47 -2.06
CA ARG A 86 -21.23 -9.15 -1.31
C ARG A 86 -22.66 -8.74 -1.72
N LEU A 87 -22.83 -7.59 -2.40
CA LEU A 87 -24.13 -6.95 -2.61
C LEU A 87 -24.38 -6.38 -4.02
N SER A 88 -23.53 -6.64 -5.02
CA SER A 88 -23.73 -6.06 -6.36
C SER A 88 -23.19 -6.95 -7.48
N LEU A 89 -23.86 -6.89 -8.65
CA LEU A 89 -23.47 -7.48 -9.94
C LEU A 89 -22.16 -6.89 -10.51
N ILE A 90 -21.62 -5.85 -9.88
CA ILE A 90 -20.39 -5.19 -10.31
C ILE A 90 -19.21 -5.79 -9.54
N SER A 91 -18.30 -6.40 -10.28
CA SER A 91 -17.03 -6.88 -9.77
C SER A 91 -16.04 -5.73 -9.59
N GLU A 92 -15.30 -5.73 -8.49
CA GLU A 92 -14.21 -4.79 -8.26
C GLU A 92 -12.92 -5.36 -8.83
N VAL A 93 -12.15 -4.56 -9.56
CA VAL A 93 -10.88 -4.98 -10.17
C VAL A 93 -9.74 -4.29 -9.44
N ILE A 94 -8.80 -5.06 -8.92
CA ILE A 94 -7.61 -4.57 -8.24
C ILE A 94 -6.39 -4.97 -9.04
N ASN A 95 -5.51 -4.00 -9.29
CA ASN A 95 -4.21 -4.22 -9.93
C ASN A 95 -3.12 -4.16 -8.87
N ILE A 96 -2.37 -5.25 -8.75
CA ILE A 96 -1.31 -5.38 -7.76
C ILE A 96 0.01 -5.52 -8.50
N LYS A 97 0.98 -4.68 -8.15
CA LYS A 97 2.34 -4.81 -8.67
C LYS A 97 3.08 -5.86 -7.86
N VAL A 98 3.49 -6.94 -8.52
CA VAL A 98 4.15 -8.09 -7.94
C VAL A 98 5.60 -8.14 -8.44
N PRO A 99 6.60 -8.30 -7.54
CA PRO A 99 7.99 -8.54 -7.94
C PRO A 99 8.11 -9.82 -8.78
N ARG A 100 8.85 -9.74 -9.90
CA ARG A 100 8.95 -10.83 -10.89
C ARG A 100 9.40 -12.19 -10.31
N GLY A 101 10.21 -12.18 -9.25
CA GLY A 101 10.70 -13.40 -8.60
C GLY A 101 9.65 -14.18 -7.81
N THR A 102 8.48 -13.58 -7.53
CA THR A 102 7.41 -14.21 -6.74
C THR A 102 6.23 -14.63 -7.62
N ARG A 103 6.31 -14.41 -8.93
CA ARG A 103 5.23 -14.67 -9.88
C ARG A 103 4.80 -16.14 -9.89
N ASP A 104 5.75 -17.06 -10.01
CA ASP A 104 5.47 -18.49 -10.12
C ASP A 104 4.86 -19.04 -8.83
N GLU A 105 5.29 -18.51 -7.68
CA GLU A 105 4.76 -18.89 -6.38
C GLU A 105 3.31 -18.41 -6.20
N ILE A 106 3.01 -17.17 -6.60
CA ILE A 106 1.66 -16.62 -6.58
C ILE A 106 0.75 -17.39 -7.53
N GLU A 107 1.22 -17.71 -8.74
CA GLU A 107 0.45 -18.49 -9.72
C GLU A 107 0.08 -19.87 -9.16
N ARG A 108 1.05 -20.57 -8.56
CA ARG A 108 0.82 -21.89 -7.93
C ARG A 108 -0.20 -21.84 -6.80
N ILE A 109 -0.15 -20.79 -5.97
CA ILE A 109 -1.09 -20.62 -4.85
C ILE A 109 -2.47 -20.23 -5.38
N ALA A 110 -2.54 -19.27 -6.30
CA ALA A 110 -3.78 -18.81 -6.89
C ALA A 110 -4.49 -19.93 -7.64
N SER A 111 -3.77 -20.76 -8.41
CA SER A 111 -4.36 -21.94 -9.05
C SER A 111 -4.95 -22.89 -8.02
N THR A 112 -4.24 -23.18 -6.92
CA THR A 112 -4.68 -24.12 -5.89
C THR A 112 -5.97 -23.69 -5.19
N TYR A 113 -6.12 -22.40 -4.88
CA TYR A 113 -7.24 -21.89 -4.07
C TYR A 113 -8.41 -21.36 -4.91
N VAL A 114 -8.17 -20.86 -6.12
CA VAL A 114 -9.22 -20.29 -6.98
C VAL A 114 -9.79 -21.36 -7.93
N SER A 115 -9.02 -22.38 -8.35
CA SER A 115 -9.58 -23.45 -9.21
C SER A 115 -10.40 -24.48 -8.44
N ASN A 116 -10.21 -24.58 -7.12
CA ASN A 116 -10.95 -25.50 -6.23
C ASN A 116 -12.23 -24.87 -5.65
N GLN A 117 -12.68 -23.76 -6.22
CA GLN A 117 -13.85 -23.00 -5.76
C GLN A 117 -15.03 -23.13 -6.71
#